data_AF-A0A2P8K7A5-F1
#
_entry.id   AF-A0A2P8K7A5-F1
#
_cell.length_a   1.000
_cell.length_b   1.000
_cell.length_c   1.000
_cell.angle_alpha   90.00
_cell.angle_beta   90.00
_cell.angle_gamma   90.00
#
_symmetry.space_group_name_H-M   'P 1'
#
loop_
_entity.id
_entity.type
_entity.pdbx_description
1 polymer ?
#
loop_
_entity_poly.entity_id
_entity_poly.type
_entity_poly.pdbx_seq_one_letter_code
_entity_poly.pdbx_strand_id
1 'polypeptide(L)'
;LTYGQQNSIYYDVVGVKTDIWDYDMIGQAPGNGINGDYDGSYRSRNMLKYKKTVGDVDLYGSYLFEDSEYLPGNGLRYKRKGGGSVGADYHIMKDLTWGTAWNYTRAEMRDPSSADSKTYDQNIVGTALSWTPDNWTFSFGGGWYQNFLTTKKTDVHNYFAGDAWGIEYFAGYKFPINQYAVKSIQPYFMG
;
A
#
# COMPACT_ATOMS: atom_id res chain seq x y z
N LEU A 1 15.97 -2.16 -12.37
CA LEU A 1 16.10 -0.89 -11.61
C LEU A 1 15.29 0.15 -12.35
N THR A 2 14.38 0.85 -11.68
CA THR A 2 13.49 1.85 -12.28
C THR A 2 13.42 3.08 -11.39
N TYR A 3 13.23 4.26 -11.99
CA TYR A 3 13.07 5.52 -11.29
C TYR A 3 11.83 6.28 -11.80
N GLY A 4 11.11 6.93 -10.90
CA GLY A 4 9.96 7.78 -11.25
C GLY A 4 8.76 7.52 -10.36
N GLN A 5 7.58 7.91 -10.85
CA GLN A 5 6.30 7.56 -10.23
C GLN A 5 5.91 6.14 -10.61
N GLN A 6 5.73 5.28 -9.61
CA GLN A 6 5.43 3.87 -9.79
C GLN A 6 4.88 3.28 -8.49
N ASN A 7 4.26 2.10 -8.56
CA ASN A 7 3.79 1.40 -7.37
C ASN A 7 4.93 1.17 -6.37
N SER A 8 4.63 1.41 -5.09
CA SER A 8 5.47 1.13 -3.94
C SER A 8 5.68 -0.37 -3.79
N ILE A 9 6.69 -0.73 -3.02
CA ILE A 9 6.93 -2.13 -2.67
C ILE A 9 5.79 -2.69 -1.82
N TYR A 10 5.23 -1.88 -0.90
CA TYR A 10 4.09 -2.31 -0.11
C TYR A 10 2.92 -2.71 -1.01
N TYR A 11 2.61 -1.91 -2.02
CA TYR A 11 1.53 -2.23 -2.93
C TYR A 11 1.86 -3.43 -3.84
N ASP A 12 3.03 -3.46 -4.47
CA ASP A 12 3.42 -4.53 -5.39
C ASP A 12 3.51 -5.92 -4.71
N VAL A 13 3.78 -5.95 -3.39
CA VAL A 13 3.97 -7.19 -2.64
C VAL A 13 2.71 -7.57 -1.84
N VAL A 14 2.06 -6.59 -1.20
CA VAL A 14 0.94 -6.81 -0.28
C VAL A 14 -0.37 -6.32 -0.90
N GLY A 15 -0.46 -5.04 -1.26
CA GLY A 15 -1.73 -4.42 -1.62
C GLY A 15 -2.41 -5.00 -2.86
N VAL A 16 -1.62 -5.30 -3.90
CA VAL A 16 -2.12 -5.89 -5.16
C VAL A 16 -2.81 -7.24 -4.96
N LYS A 17 -2.52 -7.95 -3.87
CA LYS A 17 -3.12 -9.26 -3.58
C LYS A 17 -4.56 -9.15 -3.10
N THR A 18 -4.94 -8.09 -2.38
CA THR A 18 -6.31 -7.91 -1.90
C THR A 18 -7.09 -6.85 -2.70
N ASP A 19 -6.41 -6.03 -3.49
CA ASP A 19 -6.99 -5.06 -4.43
C ASP A 19 -7.48 -5.74 -5.73
N ILE A 20 -8.49 -6.61 -5.61
CA ILE A 20 -8.99 -7.48 -6.70
C ILE A 20 -10.28 -6.94 -7.33
N TRP A 21 -11.10 -6.23 -6.56
CA TRP A 21 -12.41 -5.75 -6.96
C TRP A 21 -12.57 -4.28 -6.56
N ASP A 22 -13.31 -3.50 -7.38
CA ASP A 22 -13.62 -2.05 -7.28
C ASP A 22 -12.51 -1.03 -6.97
N TYR A 23 -11.27 -1.47 -6.72
CA TYR A 23 -10.16 -0.62 -6.31
C TYR A 23 -10.38 0.08 -4.96
N ASP A 24 -11.21 -0.48 -4.08
CA ASP A 24 -11.45 0.06 -2.74
C ASP A 24 -10.50 -0.58 -1.72
N MET A 25 -9.41 0.13 -1.41
CA MET A 25 -8.36 -0.28 -0.48
C MET A 25 -8.80 -0.01 0.98
N ILE A 26 -9.87 -0.68 1.42
CA ILE A 26 -10.56 -0.47 2.71
C ILE A 26 -9.62 -0.57 3.91
N GLY A 27 -8.83 -1.63 4.02
CA GLY A 27 -7.94 -1.95 5.14
C GLY A 27 -6.45 -1.74 4.85
N GLN A 28 -6.07 -1.46 3.60
CA GLN A 28 -4.66 -1.26 3.25
C GLN A 28 -4.15 0.14 3.58
N ALA A 29 -2.84 0.25 3.81
CA ALA A 29 -2.18 1.55 3.99
C ALA A 29 -2.45 2.54 2.83
N PRO A 30 -2.32 2.17 1.54
CA PRO A 30 -2.69 3.00 0.40
C PRO A 30 -4.03 3.76 0.48
N GLY A 31 -5.09 3.13 0.98
CA GLY A 31 -6.42 3.74 1.07
C GLY A 31 -6.64 4.58 2.32
N ASN A 32 -5.73 4.48 3.29
CA ASN A 32 -5.88 5.03 4.64
C ASN A 32 -4.82 6.09 4.99
N GLY A 33 -3.79 6.24 4.16
CA GLY A 33 -2.76 7.26 4.28
C GLY A 33 -3.25 8.68 3.99
N ILE A 34 -2.33 9.63 4.01
CA ILE A 34 -2.64 11.03 3.68
C ILE A 34 -2.78 11.21 2.17
N ASN A 35 -1.92 10.56 1.38
CA ASN A 35 -1.98 10.49 -0.07
C ASN A 35 -0.89 9.54 -0.59
N GLY A 36 -1.29 8.43 -1.22
CA GLY A 36 -0.39 7.38 -1.70
C GLY A 36 0.70 7.81 -2.69
N ASP A 37 0.52 8.92 -3.41
CA ASP A 37 1.55 9.47 -4.32
C ASP A 37 2.68 10.16 -3.55
N TYR A 38 2.36 10.75 -2.39
CA TYR A 38 3.29 11.58 -1.60
C TYR A 38 3.86 10.83 -0.40
N ASP A 39 3.10 9.94 0.23
CA ASP A 39 3.49 9.28 1.49
C ASP A 39 4.28 7.98 1.31
N GLY A 40 4.39 7.49 0.09
CA GLY A 40 5.16 6.29 -0.25
C GLY A 40 4.37 4.98 -0.18
N SER A 41 3.10 4.99 0.21
CA SER A 41 2.30 3.77 0.39
C SER A 41 1.79 3.15 -0.91
N TYR A 42 1.50 3.95 -1.96
CA TYR A 42 0.93 3.46 -3.23
C TYR A 42 1.75 3.87 -4.45
N ARG A 43 1.24 4.71 -5.34
CA ARG A 43 1.92 5.14 -6.58
C ARG A 43 2.92 6.26 -6.31
N SER A 44 3.89 5.95 -5.45
CA SER A 44 4.85 6.92 -4.95
C SER A 44 5.66 7.58 -6.06
N ARG A 45 5.74 8.91 -6.00
CA ARG A 45 6.59 9.74 -6.87
C ARG A 45 8.03 9.73 -6.36
N ASN A 46 8.97 10.08 -7.24
CA ASN A 46 10.39 10.22 -6.89
C ASN A 46 10.92 9.01 -6.12
N MET A 47 10.74 7.80 -6.69
CA MET A 47 11.20 6.56 -6.09
C MET A 47 12.15 5.82 -7.03
N LEU A 48 13.28 5.37 -6.49
CA LEU A 48 14.13 4.35 -7.11
C LEU A 48 13.70 2.97 -6.61
N LYS A 49 13.41 2.04 -7.50
CA LYS A 49 12.97 0.69 -7.18
C LYS A 49 13.84 -0.36 -7.87
N TYR A 50 14.22 -1.38 -7.10
CA TYR A 50 14.95 -2.55 -7.54
C TYR A 50 14.10 -3.80 -7.26
N LYS A 51 14.05 -4.70 -8.25
CA LYS A 51 13.46 -6.04 -8.14
C LYS A 51 14.50 -7.05 -8.60
N LYS A 52 14.62 -8.17 -7.89
CA LYS A 52 15.41 -9.32 -8.29
C LYS A 52 14.68 -10.61 -7.92
N THR A 53 14.53 -11.49 -8.90
CA THR A 53 14.03 -12.85 -8.67
C THR A 53 15.19 -13.78 -8.31
N VAL A 54 15.04 -14.55 -7.23
CA VAL A 54 16.01 -15.54 -6.75
C VAL A 54 15.25 -16.83 -6.43
N GLY A 55 15.35 -17.83 -7.32
CA GLY A 55 14.50 -19.01 -7.23
C GLY A 55 13.03 -18.62 -7.28
N ASP A 56 12.26 -19.08 -6.29
CA ASP A 56 10.83 -18.84 -6.19
C ASP A 56 10.48 -17.54 -5.43
N VAL A 57 11.47 -16.67 -5.14
CA VAL A 57 11.25 -15.44 -4.38
C VAL A 57 11.61 -14.21 -5.22
N ASP A 58 10.68 -13.27 -5.32
CA ASP A 58 10.95 -11.91 -5.79
C ASP A 58 11.34 -11.02 -4.61
N LEU A 59 12.56 -10.47 -4.65
CA LEU A 59 13.07 -9.53 -3.67
C LEU A 59 12.97 -8.11 -4.20
N TYR A 60 12.50 -7.20 -3.36
CA TYR A 60 12.29 -5.80 -3.67
C TYR A 60 13.05 -4.90 -2.70
N GLY A 61 13.63 -3.82 -3.23
CA GLY A 61 14.23 -2.74 -2.45
C GLY A 61 13.97 -1.39 -3.11
N SER A 62 13.63 -0.37 -2.34
CA SER A 62 13.39 0.96 -2.86
C SER A 62 14.00 2.04 -1.97
N TYR A 63 14.32 3.16 -2.61
CA TYR A 63 14.66 4.41 -1.96
C TYR A 63 13.64 5.47 -2.37
N LEU A 64 13.04 6.11 -1.38
CA LEU A 64 12.03 7.14 -1.54
C LEU A 64 12.74 8.50 -1.36
N PHE A 65 12.90 9.29 -2.44
CA PHE A 65 13.56 10.60 -2.38
C PHE A 65 12.62 11.68 -1.90
N GLU A 66 13.12 12.72 -1.22
CA GLU A 66 12.30 13.90 -0.85
C GLU A 66 11.32 14.30 -1.97
N ASP A 67 10.07 14.58 -1.58
CA ASP A 67 9.02 14.98 -2.51
C ASP A 67 8.58 16.43 -2.29
N SER A 68 7.77 16.96 -3.21
CA SER A 68 7.13 18.26 -3.06
C SER A 68 6.14 18.27 -1.89
N GLU A 69 5.78 19.48 -1.43
CA GLU A 69 4.70 19.64 -0.46
C GLU A 69 3.37 19.12 -1.02
N TYR A 70 2.62 18.43 -0.18
CA TYR A 70 1.23 18.06 -0.37
C TYR A 70 0.32 18.98 0.46
N LEU A 71 -0.78 19.40 -0.15
CA LEU A 71 -1.78 20.29 0.44
C LEU A 71 -3.05 19.48 0.75
N PRO A 72 -3.23 18.95 1.98
CA PRO A 72 -4.41 18.18 2.36
C PRO A 72 -5.71 19.00 2.44
N GLY A 73 -5.68 20.31 2.23
CA GLY A 73 -6.88 21.16 2.19
C GLY A 73 -7.41 21.62 3.56
N ASN A 74 -6.68 21.34 4.65
CA ASN A 74 -7.05 21.71 6.02
C ASN A 74 -6.15 22.82 6.61
N GLY A 75 -5.37 23.52 5.79
CA GLY A 75 -4.42 24.55 6.22
C GLY A 75 -3.02 24.03 6.57
N LEU A 76 -2.87 22.72 6.82
CA LEU A 76 -1.57 22.10 7.06
C LEU A 76 -0.87 21.73 5.76
N ARG A 77 0.43 21.43 5.84
CA ARG A 77 1.25 20.95 4.72
C ARG A 77 2.02 19.71 5.13
N TYR A 78 1.96 18.69 4.27
CA TYR A 78 2.74 17.47 4.41
C TYR A 78 3.90 17.46 3.42
N LYS A 79 5.08 17.04 3.85
CA LYS A 79 6.21 16.82 2.94
C LYS A 79 6.99 15.59 3.33
N ARG A 80 7.05 14.61 2.42
CA ARG A 80 7.96 13.48 2.57
C ARG A 80 9.40 13.95 2.38
N LYS A 81 10.26 13.69 3.37
CA LYS A 81 11.70 14.05 3.37
C LYS A 81 12.58 12.94 2.82
N GLY A 82 12.10 11.71 2.89
CA GLY A 82 12.80 10.56 2.36
C GLY A 82 12.27 9.28 2.99
N GLY A 83 12.82 8.14 2.58
CA GLY A 83 12.41 6.85 3.09
C GLY A 83 12.98 5.71 2.27
N GLY A 84 12.48 4.52 2.54
CA GLY A 84 12.85 3.32 1.81
C GLY A 84 11.89 2.19 2.11
N SER A 85 11.93 1.17 1.27
CA SER A 85 11.08 0.00 1.46
C SER A 85 11.82 -1.26 1.05
N VAL A 86 11.44 -2.37 1.67
CA VAL A 86 11.91 -3.71 1.31
C VAL A 86 10.72 -4.65 1.32
N GLY A 87 10.79 -5.69 0.50
CA GLY A 87 9.73 -6.68 0.45
C GLY A 87 10.19 -7.97 -0.22
N ALA A 88 9.46 -9.04 0.07
CA ALA A 88 9.65 -10.34 -0.51
C ALA A 88 8.30 -10.89 -0.93
N ASP A 89 8.22 -11.42 -2.15
CA ASP A 89 7.05 -12.13 -2.65
C ASP A 89 7.47 -13.57 -3.01
N TYR A 90 6.96 -14.54 -2.25
CA TYR A 90 7.29 -15.94 -2.36
C TYR A 90 6.21 -16.67 -3.18
N HIS A 91 6.63 -17.25 -4.29
CA HIS A 91 5.81 -18.07 -5.19
C HIS A 91 5.78 -19.51 -4.68
N ILE A 92 4.95 -19.78 -3.67
CA ILE A 92 4.83 -21.10 -3.02
C ILE A 92 4.42 -22.18 -4.03
N MET A 93 3.45 -21.85 -4.88
CA MET A 93 3.00 -22.66 -6.01
C MET A 93 2.65 -21.74 -7.19
N LYS A 94 2.36 -22.32 -8.36
CA LYS A 94 1.99 -21.55 -9.56
C LYS A 94 0.81 -20.59 -9.34
N ASP A 95 -0.11 -20.96 -8.45
CA ASP A 95 -1.34 -20.26 -8.13
C ASP A 95 -1.38 -19.74 -6.68
N LEU A 96 -0.31 -19.91 -5.90
CA LEU A 96 -0.24 -19.54 -4.48
C LEU A 96 0.99 -18.66 -4.23
N THR A 97 0.76 -17.42 -3.84
CA THR A 97 1.79 -16.44 -3.53
C THR A 97 1.61 -15.87 -2.13
N TRP A 98 2.72 -15.67 -1.42
CA TRP A 98 2.75 -15.01 -0.12
C TRP A 98 3.75 -13.86 -0.16
N GLY A 99 3.28 -12.65 0.15
CA GLY A 99 4.09 -11.45 0.12
C GLY A 99 4.16 -10.79 1.49
N THR A 100 5.31 -10.22 1.83
CA THR A 100 5.47 -9.30 2.96
C THR A 100 6.36 -8.12 2.61
N ALA A 101 6.00 -6.95 3.12
CA ALA A 101 6.74 -5.72 2.87
C ALA A 101 6.80 -4.82 4.10
N TRP A 102 7.90 -4.08 4.20
CA TRP A 102 8.05 -2.98 5.12
C TRP A 102 8.38 -1.70 4.34
N ASN A 103 7.72 -0.62 4.72
CA ASN A 103 7.94 0.71 4.16
C ASN A 103 8.14 1.70 5.31
N TYR A 104 9.20 2.48 5.19
CA TYR A 104 9.55 3.55 6.10
C TYR A 104 9.56 4.88 5.34
N THR A 105 8.84 5.86 5.88
CA THR A 105 8.79 7.22 5.36
C THR A 105 9.07 8.20 6.50
N ARG A 106 10.08 9.06 6.33
CA ARG A 106 10.22 10.28 7.14
C ARG A 106 9.47 11.42 6.47
N ALA A 107 8.57 12.04 7.21
CA ALA A 107 7.77 13.15 6.71
C ALA A 107 7.65 14.29 7.73
N GLU A 108 7.41 15.50 7.24
CA GLU A 108 7.13 16.68 8.05
C GLU A 108 5.67 17.09 7.84
N MET A 109 4.98 17.35 8.94
CA MET A 109 3.73 18.10 8.97
C MET A 109 4.04 19.52 9.45
N ARG A 110 3.54 20.53 8.76
CA ARG A 110 3.76 21.94 9.10
C ARG A 110 2.46 22.74 9.06
N ASP A 111 2.30 23.65 10.01
CA ASP A 111 1.32 24.73 9.97
C ASP A 111 2.00 26.02 9.45
N PRO A 112 1.68 26.49 8.23
CA PRO A 112 2.23 27.72 7.68
C PRO A 112 1.82 28.98 8.44
N SER A 113 0.75 28.93 9.23
CA SER A 113 0.21 30.11 9.93
C SER A 113 0.90 30.39 11.26
N SER A 114 1.49 29.37 11.89
CA SER A 114 2.07 29.46 13.24
C SER A 114 3.55 29.08 13.31
N ALA A 115 4.17 28.76 12.15
CA ALA A 115 5.52 28.19 12.04
C ALA A 115 5.70 26.84 12.79
N ASP A 116 4.60 26.24 13.28
CA ASP A 116 4.61 24.98 13.99
C ASP A 116 4.88 23.80 13.04
N SER A 117 5.64 22.81 13.49
CA SER A 117 6.03 21.65 12.68
C SER A 117 6.32 20.42 13.52
N LYS A 118 6.04 19.25 12.96
CA LYS A 118 6.41 17.95 13.54
C LYS A 118 6.93 17.03 12.44
N THR A 119 8.07 16.41 12.74
CA THR A 119 8.58 15.29 11.95
C THR A 119 7.98 13.98 12.45
N TYR A 120 7.50 13.17 11.52
CA TYR A 120 6.98 11.84 11.72
C TYR A 120 7.88 10.81 11.06
N ASP A 121 8.21 9.78 11.81
CA ASP A 121 8.74 8.53 11.30
C ASP A 121 7.55 7.57 11.12
N GLN A 122 7.18 7.35 9.87
CA GLN A 122 6.02 6.55 9.48
C GLN A 122 6.48 5.15 9.09
N ASN A 123 5.84 4.12 9.65
CA ASN A 123 6.13 2.73 9.33
C ASN A 123 4.87 2.03 8.82
N ILE A 124 5.03 1.20 7.81
CA ILE A 124 3.99 0.33 7.27
C ILE A 124 4.60 -1.06 7.16
N VAL A 125 4.03 -2.02 7.87
CA VAL A 125 4.38 -3.45 7.73
C VAL A 125 3.13 -4.17 7.22
N GLY A 126 3.28 -4.99 6.19
CA GLY A 126 2.17 -5.76 5.65
C GLY A 126 2.55 -7.17 5.25
N THR A 127 1.55 -8.03 5.23
CA THR A 127 1.63 -9.38 4.71
C THR A 127 0.33 -9.72 3.99
N ALA A 128 0.41 -10.45 2.88
CA ALA A 128 -0.76 -10.95 2.19
C ALA A 128 -0.49 -12.28 1.49
N LEU A 129 -1.55 -13.07 1.35
CA LEU A 129 -1.60 -14.33 0.63
C LEU A 129 -2.58 -14.17 -0.53
N SER A 130 -2.23 -14.68 -1.71
CA SER A 130 -3.15 -14.82 -2.83
C SER A 130 -3.10 -16.23 -3.37
N TRP A 131 -4.26 -16.87 -3.48
CA TRP A 131 -4.42 -18.24 -3.94
C TRP A 131 -5.53 -18.34 -4.97
N THR A 132 -5.21 -18.74 -6.19
CA THR A 132 -6.16 -18.79 -7.31
C THR A 132 -6.23 -20.17 -7.99
N PRO A 133 -6.67 -21.22 -7.27
CA PRO A 133 -6.76 -22.55 -7.86
C PRO A 133 -8.00 -22.66 -8.75
N ASP A 134 -7.83 -23.19 -9.97
CA ASP A 134 -8.92 -23.40 -10.94
C ASP A 134 -9.80 -22.15 -11.17
N ASN A 135 -11.03 -22.17 -10.65
CA ASN A 135 -12.01 -21.09 -10.75
C ASN A 135 -12.15 -20.28 -9.46
N TRP A 136 -11.39 -20.62 -8.41
CA TRP A 136 -11.42 -19.90 -7.14
C TRP A 136 -10.42 -18.75 -7.13
N THR A 137 -10.72 -17.74 -6.32
CA THR A 137 -9.80 -16.66 -6.00
C THR A 137 -9.97 -16.37 -4.52
N PHE A 138 -8.91 -16.64 -3.75
CA PHE A 138 -8.81 -16.33 -2.34
C PHE A 138 -7.68 -15.34 -2.15
N SER A 139 -7.89 -14.31 -1.35
CA SER A 139 -6.84 -13.42 -0.92
C SER A 139 -7.11 -12.94 0.49
N PHE A 140 -6.04 -12.80 1.26
CA PHE A 140 -6.11 -12.37 2.64
C PHE A 140 -4.85 -11.59 2.96
N GLY A 141 -4.99 -10.40 3.51
CA GLY A 141 -3.88 -9.54 3.83
C GLY A 141 -4.17 -8.70 5.05
N GLY A 142 -3.11 -8.16 5.62
CA GLY A 142 -3.21 -7.21 6.70
C GLY A 142 -1.93 -6.44 6.89
N GLY A 143 -2.04 -5.36 7.64
CA GLY A 143 -0.90 -4.52 7.94
C GLY A 143 -1.04 -3.78 9.26
N TRP A 144 0.12 -3.38 9.78
CA TRP A 144 0.25 -2.48 10.91
C TRP A 144 0.94 -1.20 10.45
N TYR A 145 0.41 -0.07 10.92
CA TYR A 145 0.79 1.26 10.47
C TYR A 145 1.09 2.14 11.69
N GLN A 146 2.29 2.71 11.71
CA GLN A 146 2.73 3.62 12.77
C GLN A 146 2.83 5.03 12.23
N ASN A 147 2.26 6.01 12.94
CA ASN A 147 2.31 7.42 12.55
C ASN A 147 1.86 7.69 11.11
N PHE A 148 0.94 6.88 10.58
CA PHE A 148 0.60 6.87 9.16
C PHE A 148 -0.90 7.09 8.89
N LEU A 149 -1.78 6.40 9.61
CA LEU A 149 -3.22 6.59 9.48
C LEU A 149 -3.61 8.00 9.95
N THR A 150 -4.44 8.71 9.18
CA THR A 150 -4.86 10.07 9.57
C THR A 150 -5.91 10.04 10.69
N THR A 151 -5.82 10.95 11.67
CA THR A 151 -6.79 11.04 12.79
C THR A 151 -7.99 11.95 12.51
N LYS A 152 -8.00 12.60 11.32
CA LYS A 152 -8.93 13.69 10.93
C LYS A 152 -8.82 14.96 11.79
N LYS A 153 -7.83 15.05 12.69
CA LYS A 153 -7.53 16.28 13.44
C LYS A 153 -6.68 17.23 12.60
N THR A 154 -7.00 18.52 12.65
CA THR A 154 -6.16 19.59 12.10
C THR A 154 -5.16 20.06 13.15
N ASP A 155 -4.25 19.17 13.54
CA ASP A 155 -3.23 19.44 14.55
C ASP A 155 -1.92 18.80 14.12
N VAL A 156 -0.84 19.58 14.11
CA VAL A 156 0.48 19.14 13.62
C VAL A 156 1.04 18.01 14.47
N HIS A 157 0.70 17.94 15.76
CA HIS A 157 1.24 16.94 16.68
C HIS A 157 0.43 15.63 16.71
N ASN A 158 -0.85 15.68 16.37
CA ASN A 158 -1.79 14.58 16.43
C ASN A 158 -2.43 14.25 15.07
N TYR A 159 -1.81 14.68 13.96
CA TYR A 159 -2.34 14.47 12.61
C TYR A 159 -2.45 12.99 12.25
N PHE A 160 -1.45 12.21 12.64
CA PHE A 160 -1.39 10.77 12.43
C PHE A 160 -1.62 9.99 13.73
N ALA A 161 -2.32 8.87 13.62
CA ALA A 161 -2.51 7.91 14.70
C ALA A 161 -1.16 7.28 15.06
N GLY A 162 -0.90 7.07 16.35
CA GLY A 162 0.33 6.43 16.81
C GLY A 162 0.46 5.03 16.24
N ASP A 163 -0.57 4.21 16.43
CA ASP A 163 -0.66 2.84 15.93
C ASP A 163 -2.03 2.60 15.29
N ALA A 164 -2.03 1.89 14.16
CA ALA A 164 -3.21 1.43 13.47
C ALA A 164 -2.95 0.07 12.82
N TRP A 165 -4.01 -0.66 12.51
CA TRP A 165 -3.94 -1.90 11.75
C TRP A 165 -5.15 -2.01 10.84
N GLY A 166 -5.01 -2.80 9.78
CA GLY A 166 -6.09 -3.14 8.87
C GLY A 166 -5.93 -4.56 8.36
N ILE A 167 -7.06 -5.17 8.03
CA ILE A 167 -7.16 -6.51 7.45
C ILE A 167 -8.06 -6.38 6.23
N GLU A 168 -7.73 -7.11 5.17
CA GLU A 168 -8.59 -7.27 4.01
C GLU A 168 -8.61 -8.72 3.56
N TYR A 169 -9.74 -9.14 3.01
CA TYR A 169 -9.87 -10.44 2.40
C TYR A 169 -10.84 -10.44 1.22
N PHE A 170 -10.64 -11.42 0.35
CA PHE A 170 -11.46 -11.67 -0.82
C PHE A 170 -11.62 -13.18 -1.00
N ALA A 171 -12.85 -13.62 -1.27
CA ALA A 171 -13.14 -14.97 -1.71
C ALA A 171 -14.18 -14.93 -2.84
N GLY A 172 -13.84 -15.46 -4.00
CA GLY A 172 -14.75 -15.49 -5.15
C GLY A 172 -14.60 -16.75 -5.98
N TYR A 173 -15.67 -17.10 -6.69
CA TYR A 173 -15.68 -18.23 -7.62
C TYR A 173 -16.17 -17.80 -8.99
N LYS A 174 -15.39 -18.09 -10.03
CA LYS A 174 -15.69 -17.73 -11.40
C LYS A 174 -16.53 -18.81 -12.08
N PHE A 175 -17.80 -18.51 -12.35
CA PHE A 175 -18.67 -19.35 -13.15
C PHE A 175 -18.51 -19.02 -14.64
N PRO A 176 -18.03 -19.95 -15.48
CA PRO A 176 -18.00 -19.74 -16.92
C PRO A 176 -19.43 -19.77 -17.47
N ILE A 177 -19.83 -18.69 -18.14
CA ILE A 177 -21.13 -18.57 -18.82
C ILE A 177 -20.99 -18.86 -20.31
N ASN A 178 -19.84 -18.50 -20.90
CA ASN A 178 -19.48 -18.78 -22.30
C ASN A 178 -20.54 -18.34 -23.33
N GLN A 179 -21.25 -17.24 -23.04
CA GLN A 179 -22.20 -16.62 -23.95
C GLN A 179 -21.54 -15.44 -24.66
N TYR A 180 -22.07 -15.08 -25.84
CA TYR A 180 -21.49 -14.08 -26.74
C TYR A 180 -21.11 -12.74 -26.06
N ALA A 181 -21.94 -12.27 -25.11
CA ALA A 181 -21.72 -11.00 -24.40
C ALA A 181 -21.13 -11.16 -22.98
N VAL A 182 -21.26 -12.34 -22.36
CA VAL A 182 -20.84 -12.58 -20.97
C VAL A 182 -20.00 -13.84 -20.91
N LYS A 183 -18.69 -13.67 -20.66
CA LYS A 183 -17.75 -14.77 -20.54
C LYS A 183 -17.92 -15.52 -19.21
N SER A 184 -18.10 -14.79 -18.11
CA SER A 184 -18.23 -15.36 -16.77
C SER A 184 -18.93 -14.40 -15.81
N ILE A 185 -19.48 -14.96 -14.73
CA ILE A 185 -19.89 -14.20 -13.53
C ILE A 185 -19.04 -14.67 -12.35
N GLN A 186 -18.75 -13.78 -11.41
CA GLN A 186 -17.98 -14.11 -10.22
C GLN A 186 -18.68 -13.49 -9.00
N PRO A 187 -19.59 -14.22 -8.33
CA PRO A 187 -19.98 -13.84 -6.98
C PRO A 187 -18.76 -13.90 -6.06
N TYR A 188 -18.70 -12.97 -5.13
CA TYR A 188 -17.59 -12.84 -4.19
C TYR A 188 -18.07 -12.34 -2.82
N PHE A 189 -17.23 -12.56 -1.83
CA PHE A 189 -17.32 -12.03 -0.48
C PHE A 189 -15.99 -11.34 -0.16
N MET A 190 -16.06 -10.11 0.37
CA MET A 190 -14.87 -9.30 0.69
C MET A 190 -15.13 -8.41 1.89
N GLY A 191 -14.06 -7.91 2.50
CA GLY A 191 -14.08 -6.91 3.56
C GLY A 191 -12.75 -6.75 4.24
#